data_AF-A0A956EL36-F1
#
_entry.id   AF-A0A956EL36-F1
#
_cell.length_a   1.000
_cell.length_b   1.000
_cell.length_c   1.000
_cell.angle_alpha   90.00
_cell.angle_beta   90.00
_cell.angle_gamma   90.00
#
_symmetry.space_group_name_H-M   'P 1'
#
loop_
_entity.id
_entity.type
_entity.pdbx_description
1 polymer ?
#
loop_
_entity_poly.entity_id
_entity_poly.type
_entity_poly.pdbx_seq_one_letter_code
_entity_poly.pdbx_strand_id
1 'polypeptide(L)'
;MVDPRIRDVADDNRVPDLTAQWPLVLRGMLRHGLAWLAGDRPPGAALLSRPAPSPLRTWAPIILALAAIAAGSFAAAALALGGALAWIVAAVGVVALVFAAIALLMASAIAHVLPPPPRPECQLPSLPHRPGEPHPLQPYFRATDLVEYVPGEVWVAQMPLRFLGGQLGARMVVVRGDREGHLLIHSPIAPTPAILDQVRALGEVRWIVAPNLLHHLFVGPWLEAFPAARAYAAPGLPERRPDLPWAGVLASSDDDVPWDRSFVDHVTLRGHPFHVEVALYHRPSRTLLLCDQIENLGHAPETASALVRWGLELAGMARRPTAPTDLKLSLDDPEATRAGVRAVLAWPFERVIIAHGRLIERDARATMIDAFAHVLRPGDV
;
A
#
# COMPACT_ATOMS: atom_id res chain seq x y z
N MET A 1 -17.08 -9.70 9.38
CA MET A 1 -17.17 -9.35 10.82
C MET A 1 -15.80 -8.79 11.23
N VAL A 2 -15.72 -7.48 11.47
CA VAL A 2 -14.47 -6.81 11.87
C VAL A 2 -14.11 -7.27 13.29
N ASP A 3 -12.84 -7.60 13.54
CA ASP A 3 -12.36 -8.02 14.87
C ASP A 3 -12.73 -6.94 15.90
N PRO A 4 -13.40 -7.29 17.02
CA PRO A 4 -13.75 -6.34 18.08
C PRO A 4 -12.57 -5.50 18.57
N ARG A 5 -11.34 -6.05 18.53
CA ARG A 5 -10.11 -5.35 18.90
C ARG A 5 -9.74 -4.18 18.00
N ILE A 6 -10.39 -4.05 16.83
CA ILE A 6 -10.21 -2.94 15.88
C ILE A 6 -11.17 -1.79 16.21
N ARG A 7 -12.32 -2.09 16.83
CA ARG A 7 -13.26 -1.07 17.32
C ARG A 7 -12.70 -0.33 18.53
N ASP A 8 -11.98 -1.02 19.41
CA ASP A 8 -11.40 -0.45 20.65
C ASP A 8 -10.10 0.35 20.45
N VAL A 9 -9.63 0.52 19.20
CA VAL A 9 -8.41 1.30 18.90
C VAL A 9 -8.67 2.81 18.96
N ALA A 10 -9.94 3.22 18.91
CA ALA A 10 -10.36 4.59 18.77
C ALA A 10 -10.01 5.51 19.96
N ASP A 11 -9.81 4.96 21.17
CA ASP A 11 -9.78 5.78 22.40
C ASP A 11 -8.43 5.82 23.13
N ASP A 12 -7.43 4.97 22.81
CA ASP A 12 -6.28 4.76 23.72
C ASP A 12 -4.88 4.89 23.08
N ASN A 13 -4.73 5.49 21.88
CA ASN A 13 -3.44 5.59 21.16
C ASN A 13 -2.70 4.24 20.97
N ARG A 14 -3.38 3.10 21.17
CA ARG A 14 -2.80 1.78 21.01
C ARG A 14 -2.49 1.55 19.55
N VAL A 15 -1.29 1.07 19.27
CA VAL A 15 -0.90 0.68 17.92
C VAL A 15 -1.66 -0.60 17.58
N PRO A 16 -2.61 -0.59 16.63
CA PRO A 16 -3.26 -1.81 16.20
C PRO A 16 -2.22 -2.74 15.57
N ASP A 17 -2.22 -3.96 16.09
CA ASP A 17 -1.45 -5.05 15.56
C ASP A 17 -2.36 -5.91 14.66
N LEU A 18 -2.10 -5.87 13.36
CA LEU A 18 -2.85 -6.64 12.36
C LEU A 18 -2.51 -8.13 12.37
N THR A 19 -1.68 -8.63 13.29
CA THR A 19 -1.38 -10.06 13.44
C THR A 19 -2.66 -10.92 13.54
N ALA A 20 -3.74 -10.39 14.11
CA ALA A 20 -5.04 -11.06 14.18
C ALA A 20 -5.74 -11.23 12.80
N GLN A 21 -5.47 -10.34 11.86
CA GLN A 21 -6.02 -10.38 10.50
C GLN A 21 -5.15 -11.17 9.52
N TRP A 22 -3.99 -11.66 9.99
CA TRP A 22 -3.07 -12.47 9.20
C TRP A 22 -3.74 -13.63 8.46
N PRO A 23 -4.70 -14.38 9.06
CA PRO A 23 -5.36 -15.45 8.32
C PRO A 23 -6.15 -14.96 7.11
N LEU A 24 -6.76 -13.76 7.15
CA LEU A 24 -7.52 -13.20 6.03
C LEU A 24 -6.59 -12.65 4.94
N VAL A 25 -5.59 -11.86 5.35
CA VAL A 25 -4.59 -11.30 4.43
C VAL A 25 -3.79 -12.41 3.74
N LEU A 26 -3.28 -13.38 4.51
CA LEU A 26 -2.56 -14.53 3.98
C LEU A 26 -3.43 -15.43 3.11
N ARG A 27 -4.67 -15.75 3.50
CA ARG A 27 -5.53 -16.59 2.64
C ARG A 27 -5.78 -15.92 1.29
N GLY A 28 -5.95 -14.60 1.28
CA GLY A 28 -6.08 -13.82 0.05
C GLY A 28 -4.79 -13.86 -0.79
N MET A 29 -3.64 -13.60 -0.17
CA MET A 29 -2.33 -13.64 -0.83
C MET A 29 -1.96 -15.05 -1.34
N LEU A 30 -2.19 -16.10 -0.55
CA LEU A 30 -1.90 -17.49 -0.90
C LEU A 30 -2.82 -18.01 -2.00
N ARG A 31 -4.13 -17.73 -1.95
CA ARG A 31 -5.07 -18.20 -2.98
C ARG A 31 -4.73 -17.62 -4.34
N HIS A 32 -4.48 -16.31 -4.41
CA HIS A 32 -4.06 -15.67 -5.66
C HIS A 32 -2.63 -16.09 -6.04
N GLY A 33 -1.73 -16.19 -5.06
CA GLY A 33 -0.36 -16.68 -5.22
C GLY A 33 -0.29 -18.01 -5.94
N LEU A 34 -1.02 -18.99 -5.42
CA LEU A 34 -1.08 -20.33 -5.97
C LEU A 34 -1.79 -20.35 -7.33
N ALA A 35 -2.88 -19.60 -7.51
CA ALA A 35 -3.56 -19.47 -8.80
C ALA A 35 -2.64 -18.87 -9.88
N TRP A 36 -1.91 -17.80 -9.56
CA TRP A 36 -0.96 -17.15 -10.46
C TRP A 36 0.23 -18.06 -10.80
N LEU A 37 0.76 -18.79 -9.81
CA LEU A 37 1.79 -19.82 -10.02
C LEU A 37 1.29 -20.98 -10.88
N ALA A 38 0.01 -21.36 -10.75
CA ALA A 38 -0.64 -22.36 -11.58
C ALA A 38 -0.99 -21.87 -12.99
N GLY A 39 -0.84 -20.56 -13.26
CA GLY A 39 -1.11 -19.94 -14.56
C GLY A 39 -2.54 -19.41 -14.73
N ASP A 40 -3.37 -19.45 -13.70
CA ASP A 40 -4.72 -18.92 -13.71
C ASP A 40 -4.67 -17.38 -13.69
N ARG A 41 -5.42 -16.75 -14.60
CA ARG A 41 -5.63 -15.29 -14.58
C ARG A 41 -6.95 -14.96 -13.89
N PRO A 42 -7.03 -13.86 -13.10
CA PRO A 42 -8.31 -13.38 -12.62
C PRO A 42 -9.24 -13.03 -13.82
N PRO A 43 -10.56 -13.22 -13.67
CA PRO A 43 -11.52 -12.87 -14.72
C PRO A 43 -11.41 -11.38 -15.04
N GLY A 44 -11.19 -11.05 -16.33
CA GLY A 44 -10.97 -9.68 -16.83
C GLY A 44 -9.63 -9.46 -17.56
N ALA A 45 -8.67 -10.38 -17.46
CA ALA A 45 -7.35 -10.25 -18.11
C ALA A 45 -7.27 -10.80 -19.55
N ALA A 46 -8.41 -10.84 -20.26
CA ALA A 46 -8.55 -11.50 -21.57
C ALA A 46 -8.07 -10.66 -22.77
N LEU A 47 -7.68 -9.41 -22.56
CA LEU A 47 -7.12 -8.55 -23.59
C LEU A 47 -5.74 -8.09 -23.11
N LEU A 48 -4.68 -8.61 -23.74
CA LEU A 48 -3.34 -8.04 -23.94
C LEU A 48 -2.33 -9.18 -24.19
N SER A 49 -1.47 -8.98 -25.18
CA SER A 49 -0.43 -9.90 -25.65
C SER A 49 0.46 -10.39 -24.52
N ARG A 50 0.84 -11.67 -24.54
CA ARG A 50 1.71 -12.34 -23.56
C ARG A 50 3.02 -11.53 -23.32
N PRO A 51 3.22 -10.89 -22.15
CA PRO A 51 4.55 -10.41 -21.78
C PRO A 51 5.44 -11.59 -21.36
N ALA A 52 6.76 -11.39 -21.40
CA ALA A 52 7.72 -12.33 -20.85
C ALA A 52 7.44 -12.57 -19.35
N PRO A 53 7.58 -13.81 -18.84
CA PRO A 53 7.29 -14.10 -17.45
C PRO A 53 8.20 -13.31 -16.51
N SER A 54 7.65 -12.80 -15.42
CA SER A 54 8.44 -12.11 -14.39
C SER A 54 9.58 -13.00 -13.87
N PRO A 55 10.68 -12.43 -13.32
CA PRO A 55 11.74 -13.20 -12.71
C PRO A 55 11.19 -14.17 -11.65
N LEU A 56 10.25 -13.72 -10.81
CA LEU A 56 9.59 -14.58 -9.83
C LEU A 56 8.83 -15.73 -10.49
N ARG A 57 8.10 -15.51 -11.59
CA ARG A 57 7.37 -16.57 -12.30
C ARG A 57 8.32 -17.59 -12.94
N THR A 58 9.47 -17.11 -13.40
CA THR A 58 10.52 -17.93 -14.01
C THR A 58 11.20 -18.84 -12.97
N TRP A 59 11.48 -18.30 -11.78
CA TRP A 59 12.19 -19.03 -10.72
C TRP A 59 11.26 -19.78 -9.75
N ALA A 60 10.00 -19.40 -9.61
CA ALA A 60 9.08 -20.02 -8.66
C ALA A 60 8.94 -21.55 -8.78
N PRO A 61 8.81 -22.18 -9.96
CA PRO A 61 8.76 -23.64 -10.03
C PRO A 61 10.05 -24.30 -9.54
N ILE A 62 11.21 -23.68 -9.78
CA ILE A 62 12.51 -24.15 -9.29
C ILE A 62 12.59 -23.98 -7.76
N ILE A 63 12.14 -22.84 -7.23
CA ILE A 63 12.10 -22.57 -5.79
C ILE A 63 11.16 -23.55 -5.08
N LEU A 64 9.97 -23.80 -5.63
CA LEU A 64 9.02 -24.77 -5.08
C LEU A 64 9.57 -26.20 -5.14
N ALA A 65 10.27 -26.56 -6.23
CA ALA A 65 10.92 -27.86 -6.32
C ALA A 65 12.04 -28.00 -5.28
N LEU A 66 12.89 -26.99 -5.10
CA LEU A 66 13.95 -27.00 -4.08
C LEU A 66 13.38 -26.99 -2.66
N ALA A 67 12.29 -26.25 -2.41
CA ALA A 67 11.59 -26.25 -1.14
C ALA A 67 10.92 -27.59 -0.85
N ALA A 68 10.34 -28.24 -1.85
CA ALA A 68 9.75 -29.58 -1.73
C ALA A 68 10.83 -30.65 -1.48
N ILE A 69 11.97 -30.56 -2.18
CA ILE A 69 13.14 -31.43 -1.95
C ILE A 69 13.66 -31.22 -0.52
N ALA A 70 13.85 -29.97 -0.10
CA ALA A 70 14.29 -29.65 1.25
C ALA A 70 13.28 -30.16 2.29
N ALA A 71 11.98 -29.89 2.13
CA ALA A 71 10.92 -30.35 3.03
C ALA A 71 10.86 -31.89 3.11
N GLY A 72 11.03 -32.59 1.98
CA GLY A 72 11.13 -34.04 1.93
C GLY A 72 12.36 -34.58 2.66
N SER A 73 13.52 -33.95 2.48
CA SER A 73 14.75 -34.28 3.22
C SER A 73 14.64 -34.01 4.71
N PHE A 74 13.96 -32.93 5.11
CA PHE A 74 13.72 -32.60 6.53
C PHE A 74 12.68 -33.52 7.18
N ALA A 75 11.61 -33.90 6.46
CA ALA A 75 10.64 -34.87 6.95
C ALA A 75 11.27 -36.26 7.16
N ALA A 76 12.16 -36.69 6.25
CA ALA A 76 12.92 -37.92 6.40
C ALA A 76 13.89 -37.87 7.59
N ALA A 77 14.57 -36.75 7.80
CA ALA A 77 15.46 -36.53 8.95
C ALA A 77 14.70 -36.49 10.29
N ALA A 78 13.50 -35.88 10.32
CA ALA A 78 12.64 -35.82 11.49
C ALA A 78 12.04 -37.19 11.87
N LEU A 79 11.74 -38.04 10.88
CA LEU A 79 11.32 -39.43 11.12
C LEU A 79 12.46 -40.30 11.66
N ALA A 80 13.71 -39.99 11.30
CA ALA A 80 14.90 -40.70 11.78
C ALA A 80 15.36 -40.25 13.18
N LEU A 81 15.07 -39.00 13.58
CA LEU A 81 15.44 -38.41 14.85
C LEU A 81 14.19 -38.13 15.68
N GLY A 82 13.75 -39.08 16.50
CA GLY A 82 12.58 -38.90 17.35
C GLY A 82 12.70 -37.77 18.38
N GLY A 83 11.56 -37.27 18.86
CA GLY A 83 11.48 -36.31 19.98
C GLY A 83 11.77 -34.85 19.60
N ALA A 84 12.20 -34.04 20.58
CA ALA A 84 12.40 -32.60 20.43
C ALA A 84 13.43 -32.20 19.36
N LEU A 85 14.35 -33.10 19.02
CA LEU A 85 15.39 -32.86 18.02
C LEU A 85 14.83 -32.78 16.59
N ALA A 86 13.74 -33.51 16.30
CA ALA A 86 13.01 -33.46 15.03
C ALA A 86 12.44 -32.05 14.78
N TRP A 87 11.87 -31.45 15.82
CA TRP A 87 11.27 -30.11 15.78
C TRP A 87 12.31 -29.02 15.58
N ILE A 88 13.48 -29.15 16.20
CA ILE A 88 14.60 -28.20 16.04
C ILE A 88 15.10 -28.24 14.59
N VAL A 89 15.29 -29.44 14.03
CA VAL A 89 15.76 -29.61 12.65
C VAL A 89 14.76 -29.06 11.63
N ALA A 90 13.46 -29.28 11.84
CA ALA A 90 12.41 -28.71 11.00
C ALA A 90 12.35 -27.17 11.10
N ALA A 91 12.46 -26.61 12.31
CA ALA A 91 12.47 -25.16 12.52
C ALA A 91 13.68 -24.50 11.86
N VAL A 92 14.87 -25.10 11.97
CA VAL A 92 16.10 -24.61 11.31
C VAL A 92 15.97 -24.66 9.78
N GLY A 93 15.35 -25.72 9.23
CA GLY A 93 15.10 -25.84 7.79
C GLY A 93 14.16 -24.77 7.23
N VAL A 94 13.07 -24.46 7.95
CA VAL A 94 12.14 -23.37 7.59
C VAL A 94 12.85 -22.01 7.64
N VAL A 95 13.64 -21.77 8.68
CA VAL A 95 14.43 -20.54 8.81
C VAL A 95 15.43 -20.41 7.65
N ALA A 96 16.14 -21.48 7.30
CA ALA A 96 17.07 -21.48 6.17
C ALA A 96 16.40 -21.21 4.82
N LEU A 97 15.19 -21.76 4.58
CA LEU A 97 14.40 -21.48 3.39
C LEU A 97 13.95 -20.01 3.31
N VAL A 98 13.54 -19.42 4.45
CA VAL A 98 13.20 -18.00 4.54
C VAL A 98 14.44 -17.13 4.25
N PHE A 99 15.60 -17.46 4.83
CA PHE A 99 16.84 -16.74 4.56
C PHE A 99 17.32 -16.88 3.11
N ALA A 100 17.14 -18.05 2.49
CA ALA A 100 17.45 -18.25 1.07
C ALA A 100 16.52 -17.41 0.18
N ALA A 101 15.21 -17.39 0.47
CA ALA A 101 14.26 -16.54 -0.25
C ALA A 101 14.61 -15.05 -0.11
N ILE A 102 14.97 -14.59 1.09
CA ILE A 102 15.45 -13.23 1.33
C ILE A 102 16.74 -12.96 0.57
N ALA A 103 17.73 -13.87 0.60
CA ALA A 103 18.99 -13.71 -0.11
C ALA A 103 18.83 -13.65 -1.64
N LEU A 104 17.84 -14.36 -2.19
CA LEU A 104 17.50 -14.29 -3.62
C LEU A 104 16.77 -12.98 -3.98
N LEU A 105 15.85 -12.51 -3.13
CA LEU A 105 15.27 -11.16 -3.24
C LEU A 105 16.37 -10.08 -3.21
N MET A 106 17.38 -10.29 -2.37
CA MET A 106 18.56 -9.42 -2.23
C MET A 106 19.49 -9.41 -3.44
N ALA A 107 19.80 -10.59 -4.00
CA ALA A 107 20.66 -10.69 -5.19
C ALA A 107 20.03 -10.02 -6.43
N SER A 108 18.70 -10.02 -6.53
CA SER A 108 17.97 -9.31 -7.58
C SER A 108 18.00 -7.78 -7.41
N ALA A 109 18.06 -7.28 -6.17
CA ALA A 109 18.15 -5.84 -5.89
C ALA A 109 19.54 -5.26 -6.23
N ILE A 110 20.60 -6.08 -6.12
CA ILE A 110 21.98 -5.70 -6.45
C ILE A 110 22.18 -5.53 -7.97
N ALA A 111 21.34 -6.16 -8.81
CA ALA A 111 21.42 -6.04 -10.26
C ALA A 111 21.00 -4.66 -10.83
N HIS A 112 20.43 -3.77 -10.01
CA HIS A 112 19.91 -2.46 -10.45
C HIS A 112 20.33 -1.29 -9.56
N VAL A 113 21.60 -1.26 -9.12
CA VAL A 113 22.14 -0.13 -8.35
C VAL A 113 22.56 1.00 -9.30
N LEU A 114 21.64 1.93 -9.57
CA LEU A 114 22.02 3.29 -9.96
C LEU A 114 22.54 4.04 -8.72
N PRO A 115 23.50 4.98 -8.87
CA PRO A 115 23.95 5.80 -7.76
C PRO A 115 22.76 6.59 -7.16
N PRO A 116 22.71 6.76 -5.83
CA PRO A 116 21.61 7.47 -5.20
C PRO A 116 21.58 8.94 -5.65
N PRO A 117 20.41 9.50 -5.99
CA PRO A 117 20.30 10.93 -6.25
C PRO A 117 20.66 11.74 -4.98
N PRO A 118 21.10 13.00 -5.13
CA PRO A 118 21.40 13.87 -3.99
C PRO A 118 20.16 14.04 -3.10
N ARG A 119 20.39 14.19 -1.80
CA ARG A 119 19.34 14.31 -0.78
C ARG A 119 18.49 15.57 -1.04
N PRO A 120 17.15 15.46 -1.16
CA PRO A 120 16.31 16.66 -1.19
C PRO A 120 16.32 17.35 0.18
N GLU A 121 16.59 18.65 0.18
CA GLU A 121 16.47 19.51 1.37
C GLU A 121 15.01 19.61 1.83
N CYS A 122 14.81 19.83 3.14
CA CYS A 122 13.51 19.96 3.78
C CYS A 122 12.77 21.23 3.28
N GLN A 123 11.49 21.11 2.88
CA GLN A 123 10.95 21.98 1.84
C GLN A 123 9.49 22.46 2.06
N LEU A 124 9.11 22.82 3.29
CA LEU A 124 7.84 23.52 3.58
C LEU A 124 8.07 24.98 4.05
N PRO A 125 7.49 25.98 3.37
CA PRO A 125 7.36 27.34 3.88
C PRO A 125 5.93 27.58 4.38
N SER A 126 5.70 27.50 5.70
CA SER A 126 4.71 28.29 6.48
C SER A 126 4.25 27.68 7.81
N LEU A 127 4.68 26.47 8.20
CA LEU A 127 4.46 25.99 9.58
C LEU A 127 5.67 26.41 10.44
N PRO A 128 5.46 27.07 11.60
CA PRO A 128 6.57 27.54 12.42
C PRO A 128 7.34 26.34 12.96
N HIS A 129 8.54 26.12 12.45
CA HIS A 129 9.39 25.04 12.89
C HIS A 129 10.84 25.53 13.05
N ARG A 130 11.45 25.24 14.20
CA ARG A 130 12.81 25.71 14.53
C ARG A 130 13.90 24.78 13.98
N PRO A 131 15.09 25.30 13.63
CA PRO A 131 16.22 24.47 13.23
C PRO A 131 16.65 23.53 14.36
N GLY A 132 16.56 22.21 14.13
CA GLY A 132 16.94 21.16 15.08
C GLY A 132 15.79 20.35 15.69
N GLU A 133 14.53 20.69 15.40
CA GLU A 133 13.35 19.93 15.86
C GLU A 133 12.82 18.94 14.76
N PRO A 134 12.02 17.91 15.08
CA PRO A 134 11.33 17.04 14.10
C PRO A 134 9.90 17.52 13.76
N HIS A 135 9.49 17.50 12.48
CA HIS A 135 8.13 17.90 12.01
C HIS A 135 7.87 17.53 10.54
N PRO A 136 6.63 17.59 10.01
CA PRO A 136 5.30 17.56 10.67
C PRO A 136 4.68 16.16 10.74
N LEU A 137 5.03 15.22 9.86
CA LEU A 137 4.30 13.94 9.71
C LEU A 137 5.18 12.72 10.03
N GLN A 138 6.12 12.90 10.96
CA GLN A 138 6.81 11.80 11.63
C GLN A 138 7.11 12.12 13.12
N PRO A 139 7.25 11.09 13.99
CA PRO A 139 7.16 9.69 13.60
C PRO A 139 5.72 9.28 13.34
N TYR A 140 4.76 9.68 14.17
CA TYR A 140 3.32 9.53 13.95
C TYR A 140 2.66 10.59 14.84
N PHE A 141 1.77 11.44 14.32
CA PHE A 141 0.85 12.15 15.21
C PHE A 141 0.13 11.13 16.11
N ARG A 142 -0.30 11.55 17.30
CA ARG A 142 -1.29 10.79 18.05
C ARG A 142 -2.41 10.42 17.08
N ALA A 143 -2.80 9.15 17.08
CA ALA A 143 -3.95 8.71 16.30
C ALA A 143 -5.12 9.56 16.80
N THR A 144 -5.66 10.49 16.01
CA THR A 144 -7.02 11.09 16.18
C THR A 144 -7.26 12.42 15.46
N ASP A 145 -6.26 13.16 14.99
CA ASP A 145 -6.55 14.52 14.50
C ASP A 145 -6.59 14.61 12.98
N LEU A 146 -7.69 15.16 12.47
CA LEU A 146 -7.87 15.55 11.08
C LEU A 146 -7.21 16.91 10.84
N VAL A 147 -6.07 16.90 10.14
CA VAL A 147 -5.29 18.09 9.85
C VAL A 147 -5.65 18.62 8.47
N GLU A 148 -5.95 19.91 8.37
CA GLU A 148 -6.09 20.59 7.09
C GLU A 148 -4.73 20.71 6.40
N TYR A 149 -4.60 20.03 5.25
CA TYR A 149 -3.35 19.93 4.51
C TYR A 149 -3.31 20.87 3.31
N VAL A 150 -4.43 20.98 2.57
CA VAL A 150 -4.66 22.07 1.62
C VAL A 150 -5.91 22.82 2.08
N PRO A 151 -5.81 24.14 2.37
CA PRO A 151 -6.92 24.90 2.92
C PRO A 151 -8.22 24.72 2.14
N GLY A 152 -9.28 24.31 2.82
CA GLY A 152 -10.63 24.12 2.26
C GLY A 152 -10.82 22.92 1.34
N GLU A 153 -9.77 22.18 0.99
CA GLU A 153 -9.79 21.21 -0.10
C GLU A 153 -9.36 19.80 0.31
N VAL A 154 -8.32 19.67 1.15
CA VAL A 154 -7.71 18.38 1.49
C VAL A 154 -7.37 18.33 2.97
N TRP A 155 -7.85 17.27 3.64
CA TRP A 155 -7.53 16.98 5.04
C TRP A 155 -6.92 15.59 5.17
N VAL A 156 -6.03 15.43 6.15
CA VAL A 156 -5.26 14.21 6.37
C VAL A 156 -5.37 13.82 7.84
N ALA A 157 -5.71 12.56 8.09
CA ALA A 157 -5.62 11.96 9.40
C ALA A 157 -4.71 10.74 9.35
N GLN A 158 -4.06 10.42 10.46
CA GLN A 158 -3.14 9.30 10.55
C GLN A 158 -3.40 8.47 11.80
N MET A 159 -2.99 7.22 11.73
CA MET A 159 -2.94 6.33 12.88
C MET A 159 -1.62 5.55 12.86
N PRO A 160 -1.08 5.16 14.02
CA PRO A 160 -0.04 4.17 14.05
C PRO A 160 -0.60 2.84 13.51
N LEU A 161 0.24 2.09 12.82
CA LEU A 161 -0.09 0.75 12.31
C LEU A 161 1.18 -0.07 12.25
N ARG A 162 1.11 -1.31 12.76
CA ARG A 162 2.20 -2.27 12.63
C ARG A 162 1.84 -3.34 11.62
N PHE A 163 2.79 -3.59 10.72
CA PHE A 163 2.72 -4.62 9.72
C PHE A 163 4.08 -5.32 9.63
N LEU A 164 4.09 -6.65 9.74
CA LEU A 164 5.32 -7.48 9.75
C LEU A 164 6.40 -7.01 10.75
N GLY A 165 5.99 -6.51 11.92
CA GLY A 165 6.89 -5.99 12.95
C GLY A 165 7.47 -4.60 12.67
N GLY A 166 7.28 -4.07 11.45
CA GLY A 166 7.55 -2.68 11.09
C GLY A 166 6.43 -1.75 11.50
N GLN A 167 6.80 -0.54 11.95
CA GLN A 167 5.86 0.55 12.17
C GLN A 167 5.73 1.32 10.86
N LEU A 168 4.60 1.16 10.16
CA LEU A 168 4.33 1.83 8.88
C LEU A 168 3.45 3.07 9.04
N GLY A 169 2.58 3.05 10.06
CA GLY A 169 1.45 3.98 10.13
C GLY A 169 0.42 3.70 9.05
N ALA A 170 -0.72 4.38 9.12
CA ALA A 170 -1.70 4.44 8.04
C ALA A 170 -2.25 5.86 7.94
N ARG A 171 -2.65 6.26 6.74
CA ARG A 171 -3.15 7.59 6.44
C ARG A 171 -4.50 7.51 5.73
N MET A 172 -5.42 8.33 6.21
CA MET A 172 -6.68 8.63 5.55
C MET A 172 -6.62 10.04 5.00
N VAL A 173 -7.20 10.23 3.82
CA VAL A 173 -7.36 11.53 3.20
C VAL A 173 -8.83 11.81 2.99
N VAL A 174 -9.27 13.01 3.34
CA VAL A 174 -10.60 13.54 3.05
C VAL A 174 -10.44 14.66 2.03
N VAL A 175 -11.24 14.66 0.98
CA VAL A 175 -11.23 15.71 -0.05
C VAL A 175 -12.65 16.16 -0.39
N ARG A 176 -12.77 17.35 -0.98
CA ARG A 176 -14.01 17.77 -1.64
C ARG A 176 -14.22 16.94 -2.91
N GLY A 177 -15.43 16.42 -3.10
CA GLY A 177 -15.77 15.58 -4.24
C GLY A 177 -16.63 16.26 -5.29
N ASP A 178 -17.20 17.43 -4.98
CA ASP A 178 -18.05 18.21 -5.89
C ASP A 178 -18.21 19.67 -5.45
N ARG A 179 -19.00 20.43 -6.23
CA ARG A 179 -19.26 21.86 -6.03
C ARG A 179 -20.17 22.13 -4.83
N GLU A 180 -21.01 21.18 -4.47
CA GLU A 180 -21.90 21.21 -3.31
C GLU A 180 -21.12 21.05 -2.00
N GLY A 181 -19.86 20.61 -2.09
CA GLY A 181 -18.96 20.46 -0.95
C GLY A 181 -19.08 19.10 -0.28
N HIS A 182 -19.66 18.10 -0.94
CA HIS A 182 -19.69 16.74 -0.42
C HIS A 182 -18.27 16.17 -0.32
N LEU A 183 -18.07 15.26 0.64
CA LEU A 183 -16.75 14.72 0.96
C LEU A 183 -16.56 13.31 0.39
N LEU A 184 -15.34 13.08 -0.09
CA LEU A 184 -14.81 11.76 -0.42
C LEU A 184 -13.71 11.40 0.58
N ILE A 185 -13.78 10.21 1.14
CA ILE A 185 -12.78 9.63 2.03
C ILE A 185 -11.98 8.57 1.27
N HIS A 186 -10.66 8.66 1.32
CA HIS A 186 -9.74 7.72 0.69
C HIS A 186 -8.87 7.03 1.75
N SER A 187 -8.75 5.70 1.68
CA SER A 187 -7.96 4.88 2.63
C SER A 187 -8.36 5.13 4.09
N PRO A 188 -9.60 4.80 4.50
CA PRO A 188 -10.08 5.09 5.84
C PRO A 188 -9.23 4.44 6.94
N ILE A 189 -8.95 5.20 8.00
CA ILE A 189 -8.31 4.73 9.24
C ILE A 189 -9.37 4.43 10.31
N ALA A 190 -8.98 3.94 11.49
CA ALA A 190 -9.90 3.74 12.60
C ALA A 190 -10.67 5.03 12.91
N PRO A 191 -12.02 5.04 12.85
CA PRO A 191 -12.78 6.22 13.21
C PRO A 191 -12.71 6.39 14.73
N THR A 192 -12.37 7.60 15.18
CA THR A 192 -12.44 8.00 16.59
C THR A 192 -13.53 9.04 16.76
N PRO A 193 -14.12 9.20 17.96
CA PRO A 193 -15.12 10.25 18.18
C PRO A 193 -14.66 11.63 17.70
N ALA A 194 -13.40 11.99 17.98
CA ALA A 194 -12.80 13.24 17.52
C ALA A 194 -12.73 13.37 15.99
N ILE A 195 -12.24 12.34 15.28
CA ILE A 195 -12.19 12.36 13.80
C ILE A 195 -13.60 12.45 13.22
N LEU A 196 -14.55 11.69 13.76
CA LEU A 196 -15.92 11.68 13.28
C LEU A 196 -16.56 13.06 13.41
N ASP A 197 -16.38 13.73 14.55
CA ASP A 197 -16.89 15.07 14.77
C ASP A 197 -16.21 16.11 13.87
N GLN A 198 -14.89 16.01 13.68
CA GLN A 198 -14.15 16.86 12.75
C GLN A 198 -14.63 16.69 11.32
N VAL A 199 -14.81 15.45 10.83
CA VAL A 199 -15.31 15.20 9.47
C VAL A 199 -16.76 15.67 9.31
N ARG A 200 -17.64 15.47 10.30
CA ARG A 200 -19.02 16.00 10.27
C ARG A 200 -19.05 17.53 10.17
N ALA A 201 -18.11 18.21 10.82
CA ALA A 201 -18.01 19.66 10.74
C ALA A 201 -17.56 20.15 9.35
N LEU A 202 -16.87 19.33 8.56
CA LEU A 202 -16.45 19.68 7.21
C LEU A 202 -17.59 19.61 6.18
N GLY A 203 -18.51 18.65 6.32
CA GLY A 203 -19.61 18.43 5.38
C GLY A 203 -20.15 17.01 5.36
N GLU A 204 -21.08 16.73 4.44
CA GLU A 204 -21.66 15.40 4.26
C GLU A 204 -20.67 14.47 3.53
N VAL A 205 -20.37 13.32 4.14
CA VAL A 205 -19.59 12.25 3.50
C VAL A 205 -20.49 11.46 2.57
N ARG A 206 -20.19 11.48 1.26
CA ARG A 206 -20.95 10.73 0.25
C ARG A 206 -20.21 9.52 -0.27
N TRP A 207 -18.88 9.54 -0.26
CA TRP A 207 -18.07 8.50 -0.89
C TRP A 207 -16.93 8.05 0.00
N ILE A 208 -16.73 6.74 0.07
CA ILE A 208 -15.59 6.12 0.75
C ILE A 208 -14.90 5.21 -0.25
N VAL A 209 -13.65 5.47 -0.58
CA VAL A 209 -12.84 4.69 -1.51
C VAL A 209 -11.87 3.81 -0.73
N ALA A 210 -11.97 2.51 -0.95
CA ALA A 210 -10.99 1.51 -0.52
C ALA A 210 -10.02 1.26 -1.69
N PRO A 211 -8.83 1.87 -1.67
CA PRO A 211 -8.04 2.04 -2.88
C PRO A 211 -7.28 0.79 -3.31
N ASN A 212 -7.10 -0.20 -2.42
CA ASN A 212 -6.44 -1.45 -2.76
C ASN A 212 -6.92 -2.60 -1.84
N LEU A 213 -6.26 -3.75 -1.92
CA LEU A 213 -6.63 -4.97 -1.18
C LEU A 213 -6.23 -4.96 0.31
N LEU A 214 -5.55 -3.93 0.77
CA LEU A 214 -5.04 -3.78 2.15
C LEU A 214 -5.71 -2.58 2.86
N HIS A 215 -5.92 -1.46 2.17
CA HIS A 215 -6.44 -0.17 2.66
C HIS A 215 -7.97 -0.09 2.79
N HIS A 216 -8.57 -1.19 3.23
CA HIS A 216 -10.03 -1.38 3.30
C HIS A 216 -10.56 -1.68 4.71
N LEU A 217 -9.67 -1.78 5.70
CA LEU A 217 -9.96 -2.36 7.01
C LEU A 217 -11.07 -1.62 7.75
N PHE A 218 -11.10 -0.31 7.63
CA PHE A 218 -12.01 0.55 8.38
C PHE A 218 -13.21 1.04 7.56
N VAL A 219 -13.40 0.56 6.32
CA VAL A 219 -14.55 0.95 5.49
C VAL A 219 -15.88 0.66 6.19
N GLY A 220 -16.01 -0.51 6.84
CA GLY A 220 -17.22 -0.88 7.59
C GLY A 220 -17.57 0.12 8.70
N PRO A 221 -16.67 0.36 9.68
CA PRO A 221 -16.86 1.37 10.71
C PRO A 221 -17.21 2.78 10.18
N TRP A 222 -16.64 3.19 9.04
CA TRP A 222 -16.99 4.48 8.43
C TRP A 222 -18.40 4.49 7.81
N LEU A 223 -18.83 3.39 7.19
CA LEU A 223 -20.21 3.24 6.72
C LEU A 223 -21.22 3.22 7.87
N GLU A 224 -20.87 2.61 9.02
CA GLU A 224 -21.69 2.65 10.23
C GLU A 224 -21.83 4.10 10.76
N ALA A 225 -20.75 4.88 10.73
CA ALA A 225 -20.73 6.27 11.21
C ALA A 225 -21.39 7.28 10.23
N PHE A 226 -21.38 6.99 8.93
CA PHE A 226 -21.97 7.81 7.87
C PHE A 226 -22.87 6.97 6.95
N PRO A 227 -24.10 6.65 7.36
CA PRO A 227 -24.97 5.70 6.64
C PRO A 227 -25.39 6.15 5.22
N ALA A 228 -25.29 7.45 4.92
CA ALA A 228 -25.56 7.98 3.58
C ALA A 228 -24.39 7.76 2.60
N ALA A 229 -23.19 7.49 3.11
CA ALA A 229 -22.00 7.28 2.30
C ALA A 229 -22.07 5.95 1.53
N ARG A 230 -21.50 5.95 0.32
CA ARG A 230 -21.38 4.78 -0.54
C ARG A 230 -19.92 4.38 -0.67
N ALA A 231 -19.65 3.09 -0.47
CA ALA A 231 -18.29 2.56 -0.56
C ALA A 231 -17.94 2.08 -1.97
N TYR A 232 -16.77 2.47 -2.47
CA TYR A 232 -16.22 2.07 -3.76
C TYR A 232 -14.94 1.27 -3.56
N ALA A 233 -14.86 0.13 -4.24
CA ALA A 233 -13.80 -0.84 -4.07
C ALA A 233 -12.79 -0.81 -5.22
N ALA A 234 -11.52 -1.07 -4.90
CA ALA A 234 -10.57 -1.55 -5.87
C ALA A 234 -10.97 -2.95 -6.40
N PRO A 235 -10.54 -3.33 -7.62
CA PRO A 235 -10.82 -4.66 -8.17
C PRO A 235 -10.35 -5.79 -7.27
N GLY A 236 -11.13 -6.87 -7.17
CA GLY A 236 -10.80 -8.04 -6.33
C GLY A 236 -11.16 -7.88 -4.84
N LEU A 237 -11.58 -6.68 -4.42
CA LEU A 237 -11.96 -6.41 -3.04
C LEU A 237 -13.36 -6.94 -2.67
N PRO A 238 -14.40 -6.85 -3.53
CA PRO A 238 -15.72 -7.41 -3.21
C PRO A 238 -15.67 -8.92 -2.92
N GLU A 239 -14.81 -9.67 -3.60
CA GLU A 239 -14.61 -11.09 -3.38
C GLU A 239 -13.91 -11.38 -2.03
N ARG A 240 -13.08 -10.45 -1.56
CA ARG A 240 -12.38 -10.55 -0.26
C ARG A 240 -13.23 -10.08 0.91
N ARG A 241 -14.07 -9.08 0.67
CA ARG A 241 -14.98 -8.48 1.66
C ARG A 241 -16.42 -8.48 1.15
N PRO A 242 -17.02 -9.67 0.98
CA PRO A 242 -18.44 -9.77 0.63
C PRO A 242 -19.35 -9.31 1.78
N ASP A 243 -18.79 -9.11 2.98
CA ASP A 243 -19.50 -8.58 4.15
C ASP A 243 -19.76 -7.07 4.08
N LEU A 244 -19.18 -6.34 3.11
CA LEU A 244 -19.36 -4.90 2.96
C LEU A 244 -20.28 -4.55 1.78
N PRO A 245 -21.16 -3.55 1.91
CA PRO A 245 -22.09 -3.14 0.86
C PRO A 245 -21.42 -2.22 -0.17
N TRP A 246 -20.61 -2.80 -1.06
CA TRP A 246 -19.94 -2.04 -2.13
C TRP A 246 -20.96 -1.49 -3.14
N ALA A 247 -20.91 -0.18 -3.37
CA ALA A 247 -21.74 0.51 -4.37
C ALA A 247 -21.18 0.37 -5.80
N GLY A 248 -19.88 0.11 -5.93
CA GLY A 248 -19.23 -0.07 -7.23
C GLY A 248 -17.77 -0.51 -7.09
N VAL A 249 -17.20 -0.96 -8.21
CA VAL A 249 -15.79 -1.31 -8.34
C VAL A 249 -15.15 -0.36 -9.34
N LEU A 250 -14.03 0.25 -8.95
CA LEU A 250 -13.23 1.14 -9.79
C LEU A 250 -12.25 0.31 -10.60
N ALA A 251 -12.79 -0.41 -11.58
CA ALA A 251 -12.08 -1.33 -12.45
C ALA A 251 -11.37 -0.64 -13.61
N SER A 252 -11.80 0.51 -14.08
CA SER A 252 -11.15 1.23 -15.17
C SER A 252 -11.16 2.74 -14.90
N SER A 253 -10.19 3.46 -15.47
CA SER A 253 -10.18 4.93 -15.45
C SER A 253 -11.41 5.53 -16.14
N ASP A 254 -12.09 4.77 -16.99
CA ASP A 254 -13.29 5.19 -17.74
C ASP A 254 -14.61 4.89 -17.00
N ASP A 255 -14.57 4.31 -15.81
CA ASP A 255 -15.78 3.91 -15.08
C ASP A 255 -16.67 5.13 -14.77
N ASP A 256 -17.98 4.94 -14.86
CA ASP A 256 -18.91 5.98 -14.40
C ASP A 256 -18.82 6.10 -12.87
N VAL A 257 -18.56 7.30 -12.38
CA VAL A 257 -18.34 7.58 -10.96
C VAL A 257 -19.38 8.57 -10.46
N PRO A 258 -19.84 8.42 -9.22
CA PRO A 258 -20.93 9.25 -8.67
C PRO A 258 -20.49 10.66 -8.27
N TRP A 259 -19.19 10.96 -8.29
CA TRP A 259 -18.62 12.26 -7.92
C TRP A 259 -18.26 13.07 -9.17
N ASP A 260 -18.10 14.38 -9.01
CA ASP A 260 -17.74 15.25 -10.12
C ASP A 260 -16.28 15.01 -10.53
N ARG A 261 -16.06 14.54 -11.76
CA ARG A 261 -14.71 14.33 -12.32
C ARG A 261 -13.90 15.61 -12.47
N SER A 262 -14.52 16.78 -12.40
CA SER A 262 -13.82 18.07 -12.30
C SER A 262 -13.21 18.31 -10.92
N PHE A 263 -13.63 17.55 -9.90
CA PHE A 263 -13.05 17.54 -8.55
C PHE A 263 -12.11 16.36 -8.36
N VAL A 264 -12.59 15.14 -8.54
CA VAL A 264 -11.81 13.91 -8.30
C VAL A 264 -11.82 13.03 -9.55
N ASP A 265 -10.63 12.76 -10.07
CA ASP A 265 -10.41 11.78 -11.13
C ASP A 265 -9.72 10.52 -10.58
N HIS A 266 -9.73 9.42 -11.32
CA HIS A 266 -9.06 8.19 -10.89
C HIS A 266 -8.40 7.41 -12.02
N VAL A 267 -7.38 6.64 -11.65
CA VAL A 267 -6.72 5.65 -12.50
C VAL A 267 -6.50 4.39 -11.69
N THR A 268 -6.89 3.25 -12.26
CA THR A 268 -6.67 1.94 -11.62
C THR A 268 -5.33 1.35 -12.10
N LEU A 269 -4.30 1.50 -11.26
CA LEU A 269 -2.96 0.98 -11.47
C LEU A 269 -2.93 -0.54 -11.32
N ARG A 270 -2.46 -1.21 -12.39
CA ARG A 270 -2.40 -2.67 -12.53
C ARG A 270 -0.99 -3.17 -12.83
N GLY A 271 -0.87 -4.47 -13.02
CA GLY A 271 0.32 -5.17 -13.51
C GLY A 271 0.99 -6.06 -12.48
N HIS A 272 0.42 -6.14 -11.28
CA HIS A 272 0.83 -7.07 -10.24
C HIS A 272 -0.31 -8.06 -9.96
N PRO A 273 0.01 -9.34 -9.70
CA PRO A 273 -1.01 -10.37 -9.50
C PRO A 273 -1.74 -10.27 -8.14
N PHE A 274 -1.11 -9.62 -7.15
CA PHE A 274 -1.66 -9.48 -5.79
C PHE A 274 -1.88 -8.04 -5.37
N HIS A 275 -1.61 -7.10 -6.26
CA HIS A 275 -1.72 -5.67 -5.98
C HIS A 275 -2.37 -4.93 -7.14
N VAL A 276 -3.44 -4.23 -6.81
CA VAL A 276 -4.12 -3.28 -7.67
C VAL A 276 -4.40 -2.06 -6.80
N GLU A 277 -4.20 -0.88 -7.34
CA GLU A 277 -4.44 0.36 -6.60
C GLU A 277 -5.23 1.35 -7.45
N VAL A 278 -6.22 1.97 -6.84
CA VAL A 278 -6.95 3.10 -7.41
C VAL A 278 -6.26 4.37 -6.94
N ALA A 279 -5.49 4.99 -7.83
CA ALA A 279 -4.95 6.32 -7.62
C ALA A 279 -6.05 7.36 -7.83
N LEU A 280 -6.17 8.33 -6.93
CA LEU A 280 -7.09 9.45 -7.09
C LEU A 280 -6.33 10.75 -7.36
N TYR A 281 -6.88 11.61 -8.20
CA TYR A 281 -6.38 12.95 -8.44
C TYR A 281 -7.43 13.98 -8.07
N HIS A 282 -7.16 14.72 -6.99
CA HIS A 282 -7.98 15.86 -6.62
C HIS A 282 -7.53 17.08 -7.41
N ARG A 283 -8.32 17.45 -8.42
CA ARG A 283 -8.04 18.48 -9.41
C ARG A 283 -7.96 19.90 -8.81
N PRO A 284 -8.89 20.36 -7.93
CA PRO A 284 -8.85 21.72 -7.40
C PRO A 284 -7.54 21.99 -6.64
N SER A 285 -7.09 21.02 -5.84
CA SER A 285 -5.84 21.14 -5.11
C SER A 285 -4.63 20.65 -5.89
N ARG A 286 -4.77 20.07 -7.08
CA ARG A 286 -3.67 19.42 -7.82
C ARG A 286 -2.89 18.39 -6.99
N THR A 287 -3.62 17.57 -6.23
CA THR A 287 -3.02 16.59 -5.31
C THR A 287 -3.30 15.17 -5.79
N LEU A 288 -2.24 14.39 -5.97
CA LEU A 288 -2.32 12.95 -6.24
C LEU A 288 -2.40 12.18 -4.92
N LEU A 289 -3.31 11.22 -4.83
CA LEU A 289 -3.49 10.33 -3.69
C LEU A 289 -3.10 8.91 -4.10
N LEU A 290 -2.13 8.34 -3.39
CA LEU A 290 -1.64 6.98 -3.52
C LEU A 290 -1.60 6.29 -2.16
N CYS A 291 -1.48 4.97 -2.17
CA CYS A 291 -1.24 4.14 -0.99
C CYS A 291 0.11 3.44 -1.11
N ASP A 292 0.13 2.23 -1.66
CA ASP A 292 1.24 1.27 -1.62
C ASP A 292 2.03 1.25 -2.94
N GLN A 293 1.59 2.00 -3.95
CA GLN A 293 2.33 2.18 -5.20
C GLN A 293 3.63 2.97 -4.99
N ILE A 294 3.69 3.84 -3.99
CA ILE A 294 4.90 4.53 -3.53
C ILE A 294 4.92 4.59 -2.02
N GLU A 295 6.03 4.17 -1.42
CA GLU A 295 6.29 4.31 0.00
C GLU A 295 7.49 5.23 0.25
N ASN A 296 7.46 5.98 1.36
CA ASN A 296 8.53 6.86 1.79
C ASN A 296 8.74 6.78 3.31
N LEU A 297 8.97 5.57 3.79
CA LEU A 297 8.98 5.23 5.22
C LEU A 297 10.09 5.93 6.02
N GLY A 298 11.17 6.34 5.36
CA GLY A 298 12.34 6.89 6.04
C GLY A 298 13.07 5.83 6.87
N HIS A 299 14.03 6.26 7.68
CA HIS A 299 14.76 5.32 8.53
C HIS A 299 13.86 4.77 9.64
N ALA A 300 13.90 3.45 9.82
CA ALA A 300 13.22 2.82 10.94
C ALA A 300 13.76 3.33 12.29
N PRO A 301 12.88 3.53 13.29
CA PRO A 301 13.27 4.00 14.61
C PRO A 301 14.30 3.06 15.24
N GLU A 302 15.10 3.56 16.18
CA GLU A 302 16.14 2.79 16.88
C GLU A 302 15.60 1.56 17.61
N THR A 303 14.33 1.60 17.97
CA THR A 303 13.60 0.52 18.62
C THR A 303 13.14 -0.60 17.67
N ALA A 304 13.23 -0.40 16.35
CA ALA A 304 12.93 -1.45 15.38
C ALA A 304 14.01 -2.54 15.40
N SER A 305 13.62 -3.79 15.13
CA SER A 305 14.58 -4.90 15.05
C SER A 305 15.60 -4.64 13.93
N ALA A 306 16.83 -5.14 14.12
CA ALA A 306 17.88 -5.03 13.10
C ALA A 306 17.39 -5.57 11.74
N LEU A 307 16.61 -6.66 11.73
CA LEU A 307 16.05 -7.23 10.52
C LEU A 307 15.14 -6.24 9.76
N VAL A 308 14.23 -5.55 10.46
CA VAL A 308 13.32 -4.56 9.84
C VAL A 308 14.11 -3.38 9.29
N ARG A 309 15.10 -2.89 10.04
CA ARG A 309 15.97 -1.78 9.62
C ARG A 309 16.73 -2.13 8.35
N TRP A 310 17.32 -3.32 8.31
CA TRP A 310 18.00 -3.84 7.13
C TRP A 310 17.03 -4.01 5.95
N GLY A 311 15.84 -4.57 6.17
CA GLY A 311 14.84 -4.75 5.11
C GLY A 311 14.44 -3.43 4.42
N LEU A 312 14.20 -2.36 5.19
CA LEU A 312 13.82 -1.05 4.65
C LEU A 312 14.96 -0.38 3.87
N GLU A 313 16.20 -0.51 4.34
CA GLU A 313 17.38 0.00 3.64
C GLU A 313 17.57 -0.71 2.29
N LEU A 314 17.47 -2.05 2.29
CA LEU A 314 17.66 -2.86 1.10
C LEU A 314 16.53 -2.68 0.08
N ALA A 315 15.31 -2.45 0.55
CA ALA A 315 14.19 -2.13 -0.32
C ALA A 315 14.23 -0.69 -0.89
N GLY A 316 15.20 0.13 -0.46
CA GLY A 316 15.37 1.52 -0.88
C GLY A 316 14.35 2.50 -0.28
N MET A 317 13.41 2.01 0.53
CA MET A 317 12.29 2.77 1.11
C MET A 317 12.72 3.65 2.30
N ALA A 318 13.91 3.38 2.85
CA ALA A 318 14.46 4.17 3.94
C ALA A 318 14.97 5.56 3.53
N ARG A 319 15.30 5.75 2.24
CA ARG A 319 16.09 6.91 1.78
C ARG A 319 15.40 7.79 0.75
N ARG A 320 14.44 7.24 0.00
CA ARG A 320 13.70 7.98 -1.03
C ARG A 320 12.30 7.41 -1.19
N PRO A 321 11.35 8.21 -1.71
CA PRO A 321 10.10 7.69 -2.22
C PRO A 321 10.38 6.71 -3.36
N THR A 322 9.80 5.52 -3.30
CA THR A 322 9.94 4.52 -4.37
C THR A 322 8.74 3.59 -4.38
N ALA A 323 8.46 2.98 -5.54
CA ALA A 323 7.69 1.75 -5.55
C ALA A 323 8.39 0.72 -4.65
N PRO A 324 7.67 0.06 -3.74
CA PRO A 324 8.26 -0.91 -2.83
C PRO A 324 8.78 -2.13 -3.61
N THR A 325 9.81 -2.77 -3.06
CA THR A 325 10.62 -3.76 -3.80
C THR A 325 9.82 -5.03 -4.13
N ASP A 326 8.89 -5.41 -3.29
CA ASP A 326 7.96 -6.51 -3.56
C ASP A 326 7.08 -6.25 -4.78
N LEU A 327 6.62 -5.02 -5.01
CA LEU A 327 5.91 -4.65 -6.24
C LEU A 327 6.84 -4.76 -7.46
N LYS A 328 8.07 -4.24 -7.37
CA LYS A 328 9.05 -4.33 -8.46
C LYS A 328 9.34 -5.79 -8.86
N LEU A 329 9.47 -6.68 -7.88
CA LEU A 329 9.81 -8.08 -8.11
C LEU A 329 8.61 -8.93 -8.55
N SER A 330 7.39 -8.57 -8.12
CA SER A 330 6.13 -9.24 -8.47
C SER A 330 5.47 -8.71 -9.74
N LEU A 331 6.10 -7.76 -10.44
CA LEU A 331 5.60 -7.21 -11.69
C LEU A 331 5.42 -8.29 -12.77
N ASP A 332 4.18 -8.56 -13.16
CA ASP A 332 3.81 -9.58 -14.16
C ASP A 332 3.41 -8.95 -15.50
N ASP A 333 2.81 -7.76 -15.50
CA ASP A 333 2.44 -7.02 -16.71
C ASP A 333 3.02 -5.58 -16.67
N PRO A 334 4.28 -5.40 -17.13
CA PRO A 334 4.92 -4.09 -17.16
C PRO A 334 4.24 -3.11 -18.11
N GLU A 335 3.53 -3.57 -19.14
CA GLU A 335 2.81 -2.69 -20.07
C GLU A 335 1.59 -2.08 -19.38
N ALA A 336 0.82 -2.88 -18.65
CA ALA A 336 -0.34 -2.40 -17.88
C ALA A 336 0.09 -1.42 -16.78
N THR A 337 1.17 -1.71 -16.04
CA THR A 337 1.71 -0.77 -15.05
C THR A 337 2.14 0.53 -15.72
N ARG A 338 2.88 0.45 -16.84
CA ARG A 338 3.33 1.64 -17.57
C ARG A 338 2.18 2.49 -18.09
N ALA A 339 1.14 1.87 -18.66
CA ALA A 339 -0.03 2.59 -19.15
C ALA A 339 -0.73 3.37 -18.02
N GLY A 340 -0.91 2.74 -16.85
CA GLY A 340 -1.47 3.38 -15.67
C GLY A 340 -0.59 4.53 -15.16
N VAL A 341 0.73 4.30 -15.02
CA VAL A 341 1.67 5.33 -14.58
C VAL A 341 1.69 6.51 -15.55
N ARG A 342 1.63 6.28 -16.86
CA ARG A 342 1.54 7.36 -17.86
C ARG A 342 0.26 8.17 -17.73
N ALA A 343 -0.88 7.50 -17.50
CA ALA A 343 -2.15 8.20 -17.27
C ALA A 343 -2.07 9.09 -16.02
N VAL A 344 -1.46 8.60 -14.94
CA VAL A 344 -1.20 9.40 -13.73
C VAL A 344 -0.26 10.57 -14.04
N LEU A 345 0.85 10.34 -14.74
CA LEU A 345 1.85 11.37 -15.10
C LEU A 345 1.32 12.42 -16.09
N ALA A 346 0.18 12.18 -16.73
CA ALA A 346 -0.51 13.14 -17.57
C ALA A 346 -1.32 14.18 -16.75
N TRP A 347 -1.64 13.88 -15.49
CA TRP A 347 -2.27 14.86 -14.61
C TRP A 347 -1.25 15.91 -14.14
N PRO A 348 -1.66 17.19 -14.03
CA PRO A 348 -0.80 18.26 -13.55
C PRO A 348 -0.82 18.32 -12.01
N PHE A 349 -0.48 17.22 -11.33
CA PHE A 349 -0.35 17.21 -9.88
C PHE A 349 0.94 17.89 -9.43
N GLU A 350 0.88 18.59 -8.31
CA GLU A 350 2.01 19.32 -7.72
C GLU A 350 2.56 18.61 -6.48
N ARG A 351 1.76 17.75 -5.86
CA ARG A 351 2.10 16.97 -4.67
C ARG A 351 1.45 15.59 -4.69
N VAL A 352 2.03 14.67 -3.94
CA VAL A 352 1.54 13.31 -3.73
C VAL A 352 1.38 13.05 -2.24
N ILE A 353 0.17 12.65 -1.85
CA ILE A 353 -0.11 12.07 -0.54
C ILE A 353 -0.09 10.56 -0.67
N ILE A 354 0.77 9.91 0.11
CA ILE A 354 0.93 8.45 0.17
C ILE A 354 0.38 7.91 1.50
N ALA A 355 0.17 6.60 1.63
CA ALA A 355 -0.31 6.03 2.89
C ALA A 355 0.77 5.94 3.99
N HIS A 356 2.01 5.71 3.57
CA HIS A 356 3.08 5.29 4.46
C HIS A 356 4.31 6.22 4.40
N GLY A 357 4.65 6.82 5.54
CA GLY A 357 5.80 7.69 5.68
C GLY A 357 5.58 9.13 5.18
N ARG A 358 6.65 9.79 4.71
CA ARG A 358 6.68 11.23 4.41
C ARG A 358 6.00 11.57 3.08
N LEU A 359 5.22 12.66 3.07
CA LEU A 359 4.54 13.17 1.87
C LEU A 359 5.55 13.72 0.83
N ILE A 360 5.13 13.79 -0.44
CA ILE A 360 5.93 14.29 -1.56
C ILE A 360 5.32 15.63 -2.00
N GLU A 361 5.96 16.73 -1.61
CA GLU A 361 5.36 18.07 -1.74
C GLU A 361 5.97 18.92 -2.84
N ARG A 362 7.15 18.51 -3.32
CA ARG A 362 7.90 19.15 -4.40
C ARG A 362 8.42 18.11 -5.35
N ASP A 363 8.69 18.55 -6.58
CA ASP A 363 9.19 17.70 -7.66
C ASP A 363 8.39 16.39 -7.77
N ALA A 364 7.08 16.48 -7.49
CA ALA A 364 6.20 15.31 -7.33
C ALA A 364 6.20 14.46 -8.60
N ARG A 365 6.12 15.13 -9.76
CA ARG A 365 6.19 14.46 -11.05
C ARG A 365 7.53 13.76 -11.27
N ALA A 366 8.65 14.45 -10.99
CA ALA A 366 9.99 13.88 -11.12
C ALA A 366 10.20 12.68 -10.18
N THR A 367 9.68 12.77 -8.95
CA THR A 367 9.69 11.69 -7.96
C THR A 367 8.89 10.48 -8.45
N MET A 368 7.70 10.69 -9.03
CA MET A 368 6.91 9.62 -9.64
C MET A 368 7.67 8.95 -10.80
N ILE A 369 8.33 9.74 -11.65
CA ILE A 369 9.13 9.22 -12.77
C ILE A 369 10.28 8.35 -12.25
N ASP A 370 11.03 8.81 -11.24
CA ASP A 370 12.12 8.05 -10.64
C ASP A 370 11.63 6.75 -9.97
N ALA A 371 10.55 6.82 -9.20
CA ALA A 371 9.95 5.66 -8.54
C ALA A 371 9.54 4.56 -9.53
N PHE A 372 9.06 4.95 -10.71
CA PHE A 372 8.62 4.06 -11.79
C PHE A 372 9.61 3.94 -12.95
N ALA A 373 10.86 4.38 -12.81
CA ALA A 373 11.88 4.31 -13.86
C ALA A 373 12.16 2.88 -14.35
N HIS A 374 11.91 1.88 -13.49
CA HIS A 374 12.05 0.46 -13.82
C HIS A 374 10.99 -0.05 -14.81
N VAL A 375 9.88 0.68 -15.02
CA VAL A 375 8.85 0.35 -16.02
C VAL A 375 8.73 1.39 -17.13
N LEU A 376 9.07 2.66 -16.88
CA LEU A 376 8.97 3.75 -17.85
C LEU A 376 10.05 3.67 -18.93
N ARG A 377 9.74 4.19 -20.13
CA ARG A 377 10.66 4.32 -21.27
C ARG A 377 10.94 5.80 -21.57
N PRO A 378 12.04 6.13 -22.28
CA PRO A 378 12.43 7.53 -22.56
C PRO A 378 11.36 8.42 -23.24
N GLY A 379 10.37 7.85 -23.93
CA GLY A 379 9.30 8.59 -24.62
C GLY A 379 7.98 8.70 -23.85
N ASP A 380 7.92 8.22 -22.60
CA ASP A 380 6.68 8.21 -21.82
C ASP A 380 6.46 9.47 -20.96
N VAL A 381 7.47 10.35 -20.88
CA VAL A 381 7.60 11.40 -19.86
C VAL A 381 7.50 12.81 -20.45
#